data_AF-A0ABD1W2M3-F1
#
_entry.id   AF-A0ABD1W2M3-F1
#
_cell.length_a   1.000
_cell.length_b   1.000
_cell.length_c   1.000
_cell.angle_alpha   90.00
_cell.angle_beta   90.00
_cell.angle_gamma   90.00
#
_symmetry.space_group_name_H-M   'P 1'
#
loop_
_entity.id
_entity.type
_entity.pdbx_description
1 polymer ?
#
loop_
_entity_poly.entity_id
_entity_poly.type
_entity_poly.pdbx_seq_one_letter_code
_entity_poly.pdbx_strand_id
1 'polypeptide(L)'
;MFGRGGPSPGVGVGWGSPGGGYWSTTTLLAQQDARLVVYLLENTQNASAKDPLTDEEMCFTMQRINSALEACMVAGPRDRAVIDKLLDVLLQVPVLKYIGFGIRRFLSQREGFKPFGWKYEEEEYLLFANVLATHFRNRWLSVKKKLKATGNHKTPKKGSLPLETIHEDTDAPVMVGRGPTSLILEWAHQRLHLPTHWFLSAISTIQYGKNTDTPLDFLEVTRGGLFFLLGIEAMSTFVPAEFHSPVDSIPIVWKLHALSVTLLGGMGVLEEEKSRDVYETLQDVYGQVLDKMDVESLHFQSEIHESYSTFVETLVEQFAAESYGDLEKCIAKGDGYLEPVEDDEKILEAYVKSWVSGALDRAATRRSAAFTLVLHHLSSFLFGNDGDNTRSLRYKLAKSLLRDCPRKEQRQNMLMELIQCKKWVPRTEPISDVASSLQICDIGKRFQLLKEACQGNSLLISAVEKLESSTTRDFPERT
;
A
#
# COMPACT_ATOMS: atom_id res chain seq x y z
N MET A 1 0.20 23.98 0.92
CA MET A 1 -0.36 24.41 -0.38
C MET A 1 0.78 24.48 -1.39
N PHE A 2 1.20 23.34 -1.95
CA PHE A 2 2.13 23.28 -3.09
C PHE A 2 1.31 22.77 -4.28
N GLY A 3 0.71 23.72 -4.99
CA GLY A 3 -0.06 23.44 -6.19
C GLY A 3 0.86 23.07 -7.36
N ARG A 4 0.38 22.09 -8.13
CA ARG A 4 0.77 21.72 -9.50
C ARG A 4 1.68 22.72 -10.22
N GLY A 5 2.88 22.27 -10.54
CA GLY A 5 3.87 23.00 -11.32
C GLY A 5 5.10 23.36 -10.47
N GLY A 6 6.17 22.59 -10.62
CA GLY A 6 7.51 23.10 -10.32
C GLY A 6 7.75 24.43 -11.06
N PRO A 7 8.67 25.28 -10.56
CA PRO A 7 8.89 26.60 -11.14
C PRO A 7 9.16 26.47 -12.64
N SER A 8 8.37 27.18 -13.45
CA SER A 8 8.41 27.03 -14.90
C SER A 8 9.83 27.25 -15.43
N PRO A 9 10.23 26.55 -16.51
CA PRO A 9 11.46 26.89 -17.21
C PRO A 9 11.44 28.38 -17.56
N GLY A 10 12.39 29.17 -17.04
CA GLY A 10 12.54 30.61 -17.34
C GLY A 10 12.15 31.60 -16.23
N VAL A 11 11.53 31.18 -15.12
CA VAL A 11 11.38 32.06 -13.93
C VAL A 11 12.53 31.75 -12.97
N GLY A 12 13.60 32.53 -13.05
CA GLY A 12 14.90 32.32 -12.38
C GLY A 12 14.92 32.36 -10.85
N VAL A 13 13.91 31.84 -10.15
CA VAL A 13 13.79 31.90 -8.68
C VAL A 13 14.14 30.57 -7.99
N GLY A 14 14.32 29.47 -8.73
CA GLY A 14 14.64 28.15 -8.15
C GLY A 14 15.90 27.47 -8.71
N TRP A 15 16.61 28.14 -9.63
CA TRP A 15 17.67 27.50 -10.41
C TRP A 15 19.08 27.89 -9.97
N GLY A 16 19.30 29.05 -9.35
CA GLY A 16 20.63 29.51 -8.96
C GLY A 16 20.62 30.51 -7.81
N SER A 17 19.94 30.20 -6.70
CA SER A 17 20.06 31.00 -5.48
C SER A 17 21.33 30.59 -4.72
N PRO A 18 22.08 31.53 -4.13
CA PRO A 18 23.23 31.25 -3.26
C PRO A 18 22.89 30.34 -2.06
N GLY A 19 21.60 30.16 -1.73
CA GLY A 19 21.12 29.31 -0.64
C GLY A 19 20.33 28.08 -1.06
N GLY A 20 20.21 27.78 -2.36
CA GLY A 20 19.47 26.60 -2.83
C GLY A 20 19.05 26.65 -4.30
N GLY A 21 18.60 25.51 -4.81
CA GLY A 21 18.21 25.34 -6.22
C GLY A 21 19.22 24.52 -7.01
N TYR A 22 18.77 24.01 -8.15
CA TYR A 22 19.45 22.93 -8.89
C TYR A 22 20.88 23.28 -9.37
N TRP A 23 21.15 24.54 -9.71
CA TRP A 23 22.49 25.04 -10.07
C TRP A 23 23.17 25.83 -8.96
N SER A 24 22.72 25.69 -7.71
CA SER A 24 23.47 26.24 -6.58
C SER A 24 24.85 25.57 -6.51
N THR A 25 25.84 26.31 -6.04
CA THR A 25 27.20 25.77 -5.85
C THR A 25 27.17 24.52 -4.97
N THR A 26 26.34 24.51 -3.92
CA THR A 26 26.14 23.35 -3.04
C THR A 26 25.65 22.12 -3.80
N THR A 27 24.61 22.25 -4.61
CA THR A 27 24.07 21.12 -5.38
C THR A 27 25.04 20.63 -6.45
N LEU A 28 25.76 21.54 -7.12
CA LEU A 28 26.75 21.18 -8.13
C LEU A 28 27.97 20.48 -7.54
N LEU A 29 28.42 20.89 -6.35
CA LEU A 29 29.47 20.19 -5.61
C LEU A 29 28.99 18.81 -5.20
N ALA A 30 27.80 18.70 -4.62
CA ALA A 30 27.22 17.41 -4.25
C ALA A 30 27.06 16.46 -5.45
N GLN A 31 26.77 16.98 -6.65
CA GLN A 31 26.79 16.21 -7.90
C GLN A 31 28.19 15.72 -8.29
N GLN A 32 29.24 16.52 -8.08
CA GLN A 32 30.61 16.06 -8.28
C GLN A 32 30.99 15.00 -7.24
N ASP A 33 30.59 15.18 -5.99
CA ASP A 33 30.81 14.21 -4.92
C ASP A 33 30.11 12.88 -5.26
N ALA A 34 28.87 12.91 -5.75
CA ALA A 34 28.15 11.72 -6.20
C ALA A 34 28.94 10.98 -7.31
N ARG A 35 29.50 11.69 -8.29
CA ARG A 35 30.34 11.09 -9.34
C ARG A 35 31.60 10.44 -8.76
N LEU A 36 32.27 11.11 -7.82
CA LEU A 36 33.44 10.57 -7.12
C LEU A 36 33.08 9.30 -6.34
N VAL A 37 31.96 9.33 -5.61
CA VAL A 37 31.44 8.18 -4.85
C VAL A 37 31.21 6.98 -5.77
N VAL A 38 30.65 7.16 -6.97
CA VAL A 38 30.50 6.06 -7.93
C VAL A 38 31.84 5.42 -8.26
N TYR A 39 32.88 6.21 -8.55
CA TYR A 39 34.21 5.67 -8.83
C TYR A 39 34.79 4.93 -7.62
N LEU A 40 34.59 5.42 -6.40
CA LEU A 40 35.04 4.73 -5.19
C LEU A 40 34.30 3.39 -5.02
N LEU A 41 32.98 3.39 -5.18
CA LEU A 41 32.15 2.20 -5.04
C LEU A 41 32.49 1.12 -6.07
N GLU A 42 32.75 1.50 -7.32
CA GLU A 42 33.18 0.58 -8.39
C GLU A 42 34.51 -0.12 -8.08
N ASN A 43 35.42 0.58 -7.39
CA ASN A 43 36.74 0.03 -7.04
C ASN A 43 36.74 -0.77 -5.73
N THR A 44 35.73 -0.58 -4.87
CA THR A 44 35.57 -1.40 -3.68
C THR A 44 34.98 -2.75 -4.04
N GLN A 45 35.74 -3.84 -3.89
CA GLN A 45 35.22 -5.19 -4.13
C GLN A 45 34.32 -5.63 -2.97
N ASN A 46 33.22 -6.32 -3.29
CA ASN A 46 32.49 -7.09 -2.29
C ASN A 46 33.32 -8.35 -1.99
N ALA A 47 33.74 -8.55 -0.74
CA ALA A 47 34.37 -9.79 -0.35
C ALA A 47 33.41 -10.96 -0.64
N SER A 48 33.96 -12.11 -1.06
CA SER A 48 33.17 -13.33 -1.29
C SER A 48 32.33 -13.61 -0.05
N ALA A 49 31.00 -13.52 -0.19
CA ALA A 49 30.08 -13.70 0.92
C ALA A 49 30.21 -15.14 1.45
N LYS A 50 30.83 -15.29 2.63
CA LYS A 50 30.87 -16.54 3.38
C LYS A 50 30.03 -16.36 4.64
N ASP A 51 29.14 -17.32 4.88
CA ASP A 51 28.31 -17.38 6.09
C ASP A 51 29.16 -18.04 7.22
N PRO A 52 29.22 -17.47 8.45
CA PRO A 52 28.57 -16.25 8.93
C PRO A 52 29.36 -14.97 8.64
N LEU A 53 28.62 -13.92 8.29
CA LEU A 53 29.14 -12.57 8.14
C LEU A 53 29.32 -11.88 9.50
N THR A 54 30.38 -11.10 9.63
CA THR A 54 30.66 -10.25 10.79
C THR A 54 29.81 -8.97 10.76
N ASP A 55 29.60 -8.35 11.92
CA ASP A 55 28.89 -7.06 11.99
C ASP A 55 29.63 -5.95 11.22
N GLU A 56 30.96 -6.03 11.14
CA GLU A 56 31.79 -5.10 10.35
C GLU A 56 31.52 -5.24 8.85
N GLU A 57 31.41 -6.47 8.33
CA GLU A 57 31.08 -6.73 6.92
C GLU A 57 29.66 -6.28 6.56
N MET A 58 28.71 -6.46 7.49
CA MET A 58 27.33 -5.97 7.34
C MET A 58 27.27 -4.45 7.30
N CYS A 59 27.91 -3.80 8.28
CA CYS A 59 28.00 -2.34 8.38
C CYS A 59 28.65 -1.74 7.13
N PHE A 60 29.79 -2.28 6.70
CA PHE A 60 30.49 -1.84 5.48
C PHE A 60 29.60 -1.96 4.24
N THR A 61 28.91 -3.09 4.08
CA THR A 61 28.00 -3.29 2.95
C THR A 61 26.82 -2.32 3.00
N MET A 62 26.24 -2.07 4.17
CA MET A 62 25.14 -1.12 4.30
C MET A 62 25.59 0.31 4.03
N GLN A 63 26.78 0.73 4.47
CA GLN A 63 27.34 2.04 4.13
C GLN A 63 27.51 2.21 2.62
N ARG A 64 27.89 1.15 1.91
CA ARG A 64 27.96 1.17 0.43
C ARG A 64 26.57 1.32 -0.20
N ILE A 65 25.57 0.58 0.30
CA ILE A 65 24.18 0.70 -0.15
C ILE A 65 23.68 2.13 0.08
N ASN A 66 23.86 2.68 1.29
CA ASN A 66 23.45 4.05 1.63
C ASN A 66 24.14 5.08 0.74
N SER A 67 25.46 4.96 0.55
CA SER A 67 26.22 5.85 -0.34
C SER A 67 25.67 5.83 -1.76
N ALA A 68 25.30 4.65 -2.28
CA ALA A 68 24.73 4.51 -3.61
C ALA A 68 23.30 5.08 -3.70
N LEU A 69 22.45 4.82 -2.69
CA LEU A 69 21.11 5.39 -2.61
C LEU A 69 21.15 6.92 -2.55
N GLU A 70 22.04 7.50 -1.73
CA GLU A 70 22.22 8.94 -1.60
C GLU A 70 22.79 9.57 -2.87
N ALA A 71 23.80 8.94 -3.48
CA ALA A 71 24.34 9.42 -4.75
C ALA A 71 23.28 9.44 -5.87
N CYS A 72 22.35 8.48 -5.88
CA CYS A 72 21.19 8.47 -6.79
C CYS A 72 20.24 9.67 -6.57
N MET A 73 20.09 10.14 -5.33
CA MET A 73 19.26 11.31 -4.99
C MET A 73 19.89 12.64 -5.37
N VAL A 74 21.21 12.68 -5.59
CA VAL A 74 21.95 13.93 -5.89
C VAL A 74 22.44 13.98 -7.34
N ALA A 75 22.52 12.84 -8.02
CA ALA A 75 22.91 12.75 -9.43
C ALA A 75 22.00 13.63 -10.32
N GLY A 76 22.60 14.54 -11.09
CA GLY A 76 21.84 15.49 -11.90
C GLY A 76 21.20 14.86 -13.16
N PRO A 77 20.27 15.55 -13.85
CA PRO A 77 19.68 15.17 -15.13
C PRO A 77 20.63 14.69 -16.23
N ARG A 78 21.91 15.12 -16.21
CA ARG A 78 22.93 14.65 -17.16
C ARG A 78 23.69 13.41 -16.69
N ASP A 79 23.53 13.03 -15.44
CA ASP A 79 24.22 11.94 -14.76
C ASP A 79 23.49 10.60 -14.93
N ARG A 80 22.74 10.41 -16.02
CA ARG A 80 22.08 9.13 -16.32
C ARG A 80 23.03 7.95 -16.24
N ALA A 81 24.25 8.10 -16.79
CA ALA A 81 25.27 7.05 -16.74
C ALA A 81 25.80 6.79 -15.31
N VAL A 82 25.80 7.82 -14.46
CA VAL A 82 26.19 7.70 -13.04
C VAL A 82 25.14 6.90 -12.29
N ILE A 83 23.85 7.22 -12.48
CA ILE A 83 22.74 6.47 -11.86
C ILE A 83 22.74 5.03 -12.38
N ASP A 84 22.99 4.82 -13.68
CA ASP A 84 23.06 3.47 -14.27
C ASP A 84 24.13 2.60 -13.58
N LYS A 85 25.32 3.16 -13.36
CA LYS A 85 26.41 2.51 -12.61
C LYS A 85 26.05 2.26 -11.14
N LEU A 86 25.38 3.21 -10.49
CA LEU A 86 24.92 3.04 -9.11
C LEU A 86 23.90 1.92 -8.98
N LEU A 87 22.99 1.77 -9.95
CA LEU A 87 22.07 0.64 -10.01
C LEU A 87 22.83 -0.68 -10.17
N ASP A 88 23.89 -0.73 -10.98
CA ASP A 88 24.74 -1.92 -11.10
C ASP A 88 25.47 -2.24 -9.78
N VAL A 89 25.88 -1.23 -9.01
CA VAL A 89 26.47 -1.44 -7.67
C VAL A 89 25.42 -1.99 -6.69
N LEU A 90 24.23 -1.40 -6.64
CA LEU A 90 23.16 -1.78 -5.71
C LEU A 90 22.62 -3.19 -5.97
N LEU A 91 22.52 -3.58 -7.25
CA LEU A 91 21.82 -4.80 -7.67
C LEU A 91 22.77 -5.93 -8.05
N GLN A 92 24.04 -5.82 -7.67
CA GLN A 92 25.00 -6.92 -7.76
C GLN A 92 24.55 -8.12 -6.92
N VAL A 93 24.65 -9.33 -7.47
CA VAL A 93 24.29 -10.59 -6.77
C VAL A 93 24.97 -10.71 -5.39
N PRO A 94 26.28 -10.40 -5.23
CA PRO A 94 26.88 -10.35 -3.90
C PRO A 94 26.12 -9.43 -2.94
N VAL A 95 25.79 -8.20 -3.33
CA VAL A 95 25.05 -7.23 -2.49
C VAL A 95 23.69 -7.80 -2.09
N LEU A 96 22.96 -8.41 -3.04
CA LEU A 96 21.68 -9.06 -2.75
C LEU A 96 21.84 -10.26 -1.79
N LYS A 97 22.94 -11.02 -1.88
CA LYS A 97 23.28 -12.07 -0.90
C LYS A 97 23.51 -11.49 0.49
N TYR A 98 24.30 -10.40 0.61
CA TYR A 98 24.53 -9.68 1.89
C TYR A 98 23.20 -9.19 2.49
N ILE A 99 22.34 -8.60 1.66
CA ILE A 99 20.98 -8.22 2.05
C ILE A 99 20.21 -9.43 2.61
N GLY A 100 20.23 -10.57 1.91
CA GLY A 100 19.57 -11.80 2.35
C GLY A 100 20.10 -12.33 3.70
N PHE A 101 21.41 -12.22 3.95
CA PHE A 101 21.98 -12.52 5.27
C PHE A 101 21.53 -11.52 6.33
N GLY A 102 21.45 -10.23 5.99
CA GLY A 102 20.98 -9.16 6.87
C GLY A 102 19.55 -9.41 7.35
N ILE A 103 18.65 -9.80 6.45
CA ILE A 103 17.26 -10.16 6.79
C ILE A 103 17.24 -11.31 7.82
N ARG A 104 17.99 -12.40 7.56
CA ARG A 104 18.05 -13.54 8.48
C ARG A 104 18.57 -13.13 9.87
N ARG A 105 19.64 -12.32 9.91
CA ARG A 105 20.22 -11.83 11.17
C ARG A 105 19.25 -10.92 11.92
N PHE A 106 18.65 -9.96 11.23
CA PHE A 106 17.65 -9.04 11.79
C PHE A 106 16.49 -9.78 12.46
N LEU A 107 15.91 -10.77 11.75
CA LEU A 107 14.76 -11.52 12.25
C LEU A 107 15.11 -12.53 13.36
N SER A 108 16.33 -13.06 13.37
CA SER A 108 16.79 -13.98 14.43
C SER A 108 17.14 -13.27 15.74
N GLN A 109 17.47 -11.98 15.69
CA GLN A 109 17.85 -11.21 16.87
C GLN A 109 16.67 -10.49 17.55
N ARG A 110 15.55 -10.28 16.86
CA ARG A 110 14.41 -9.55 17.40
C ARG A 110 13.32 -10.46 17.94
N GLU A 111 12.90 -10.19 19.16
CA GLU A 111 11.69 -10.80 19.74
C GLU A 111 10.44 -10.38 18.94
N GLY A 112 9.50 -11.31 18.79
CA GLY A 112 8.22 -11.08 18.11
C GLY A 112 8.20 -11.40 16.62
N PHE A 113 9.37 -11.55 15.97
CA PHE A 113 9.43 -11.95 14.55
C PHE A 113 9.54 -13.46 14.36
N LYS A 114 8.91 -13.97 13.30
CA LYS A 114 9.13 -15.34 12.85
C LYS A 114 10.54 -15.46 12.23
N PRO A 115 11.30 -16.53 12.53
CA PRO A 115 12.57 -16.77 11.88
C PRO A 115 12.42 -16.85 10.36
N PHE A 116 13.27 -16.16 9.62
CA PHE A 116 13.25 -16.18 8.17
C PHE A 116 13.76 -17.54 7.65
N GLY A 117 12.83 -18.43 7.32
CA GLY A 117 13.14 -19.79 6.86
C GLY A 117 13.70 -19.86 5.44
N TRP A 118 13.61 -18.77 4.67
CA TRP A 118 13.90 -18.78 3.25
C TRP A 118 15.39 -18.63 2.95
N LYS A 119 15.89 -19.59 2.17
CA LYS A 119 17.16 -19.50 1.44
C LYS A 119 16.83 -19.20 -0.01
N TYR A 120 17.41 -18.12 -0.51
CA TYR A 120 17.35 -17.78 -1.93
C TYR A 120 18.57 -18.37 -2.62
N GLU A 121 18.34 -19.01 -3.76
CA GLU A 121 19.39 -19.56 -4.61
C GLU A 121 20.04 -18.49 -5.49
N GLU A 122 21.18 -18.80 -6.10
CA GLU A 122 21.91 -17.84 -6.94
C GLU A 122 21.10 -17.35 -8.15
N GLU A 123 20.29 -18.24 -8.73
CA GLU A 123 19.39 -17.93 -9.83
C GLU A 123 18.30 -16.92 -9.42
N GLU A 124 17.81 -16.99 -8.18
CA GLU A 124 16.81 -16.05 -7.66
C GLU A 124 17.42 -14.67 -7.45
N TYR A 125 18.64 -14.58 -6.92
CA TYR A 125 19.34 -13.29 -6.82
C TYR A 125 19.64 -12.69 -8.20
N LEU A 126 20.03 -13.52 -9.18
CA LEU A 126 20.23 -13.08 -10.55
C LEU A 126 18.93 -12.57 -11.19
N LEU A 127 17.81 -13.27 -10.94
CA LEU A 127 16.49 -12.84 -11.40
C LEU A 127 16.14 -11.47 -10.80
N PHE A 128 16.22 -11.32 -9.48
CA PHE A 128 15.93 -10.06 -8.79
C PHE A 128 16.81 -8.91 -9.28
N ALA A 129 18.12 -9.13 -9.42
CA ALA A 129 19.04 -8.15 -9.98
C ALA A 129 18.57 -7.64 -11.35
N ASN A 130 18.24 -8.56 -12.25
CA ASN A 130 17.86 -8.24 -13.63
C ASN A 130 16.52 -7.51 -13.72
N VAL A 131 15.49 -8.00 -13.03
CA VAL A 131 14.14 -7.41 -13.10
C VAL A 131 14.10 -6.04 -12.43
N LEU A 132 14.76 -5.87 -11.28
CA LEU A 132 14.84 -4.58 -10.59
C LEU A 132 15.63 -3.56 -11.40
N ALA A 133 16.80 -3.95 -11.94
CA ALA A 133 17.62 -3.02 -12.69
C ALA A 133 16.90 -2.59 -13.98
N THR A 134 16.22 -3.52 -14.65
CA THR A 134 15.39 -3.23 -15.83
C THR A 134 14.24 -2.29 -15.47
N HIS A 135 13.51 -2.56 -14.38
CA HIS A 135 12.42 -1.72 -13.91
C HIS A 135 12.90 -0.29 -13.61
N PHE A 136 13.94 -0.14 -12.81
CA PHE A 136 14.45 1.18 -12.42
C PHE A 136 15.02 1.96 -13.60
N ARG A 137 15.73 1.31 -14.52
CA ARG A 137 16.17 1.94 -15.78
C ARG A 137 14.98 2.42 -16.61
N ASN A 138 13.98 1.58 -16.77
CA ASN A 138 12.80 1.90 -17.57
C ASN A 138 11.98 3.03 -16.92
N ARG A 139 11.77 2.98 -15.61
CA ARG A 139 11.01 3.99 -14.88
C ARG A 139 11.78 5.32 -14.82
N TRP A 140 13.02 5.27 -14.35
CA TRP A 140 13.78 6.45 -13.91
C TRP A 140 14.82 6.96 -14.90
N LEU A 141 15.31 6.14 -15.83
CA LEU A 141 16.33 6.55 -16.80
C LEU A 141 15.84 6.62 -18.26
N SER A 142 14.67 6.07 -18.58
CA SER A 142 14.15 6.11 -19.95
C SER A 142 13.62 7.50 -20.31
N VAL A 143 13.82 7.90 -21.57
CA VAL A 143 13.20 9.12 -22.12
C VAL A 143 11.71 8.85 -22.24
N LYS A 144 10.85 9.63 -21.55
CA LYS A 144 9.39 9.50 -21.66
C LYS A 144 8.99 9.56 -23.13
N LYS A 145 8.51 8.43 -23.70
CA LYS A 145 7.94 8.42 -25.05
C LYS A 145 6.47 8.85 -24.95
N LYS A 146 6.13 9.92 -25.66
CA LYS A 146 4.74 10.38 -25.84
C LYS A 146 3.88 9.22 -26.35
N LEU A 147 2.91 8.75 -25.57
CA LEU A 147 1.84 7.93 -26.11
C LEU A 147 1.09 8.78 -27.13
N LYS A 148 1.12 8.38 -28.41
CA LYS A 148 0.28 9.01 -29.43
C LYS A 148 -1.17 8.75 -29.02
N ALA A 149 -1.89 9.79 -28.64
CA ALA A 149 -3.34 9.78 -28.62
C ALA A 149 -3.82 9.48 -30.04
N THR A 150 -4.15 8.22 -30.33
CA THR A 150 -4.92 7.86 -31.51
C THR A 150 -6.27 8.53 -31.35
N GLY A 151 -6.47 9.59 -32.13
CA GLY A 151 -7.70 10.37 -32.14
C GLY A 151 -8.90 9.47 -32.39
N ASN A 152 -9.76 9.37 -31.38
CA ASN A 152 -11.19 9.30 -31.58
C ASN A 152 -11.84 9.88 -30.33
N HIS A 153 -12.50 11.03 -30.50
CA HIS A 153 -13.33 11.66 -29.48
C HIS A 153 -14.43 10.69 -29.05
N LYS A 154 -14.16 9.92 -28.00
CA LYS A 154 -15.18 9.42 -27.09
C LYS A 154 -14.83 10.01 -25.73
N THR A 155 -15.74 10.81 -25.21
CA THR A 155 -15.72 11.27 -23.82
C THR A 155 -15.33 10.11 -22.90
N PRO A 156 -14.35 10.28 -22.00
CA PRO A 156 -13.97 9.20 -21.12
C PRO A 156 -15.18 8.85 -20.24
N LYS A 157 -15.59 7.58 -20.25
CA LYS A 157 -16.53 7.07 -19.26
C LYS A 157 -15.88 7.28 -17.89
N LYS A 158 -16.60 7.99 -17.02
CA LYS A 158 -16.26 8.22 -15.60
C LYS A 158 -15.99 6.85 -14.95
N GLY A 159 -14.73 6.55 -14.64
CA GLY A 159 -14.35 5.31 -13.95
C GLY A 159 -13.05 4.61 -14.36
N SER A 160 -12.20 5.16 -15.23
CA SER A 160 -10.93 4.47 -15.57
C SER A 160 -9.78 5.41 -15.94
N LEU A 161 -9.41 6.32 -15.02
CA LEU A 161 -8.11 6.97 -15.09
C LEU A 161 -7.10 6.08 -14.35
N PRO A 162 -5.90 5.83 -14.93
CA PRO A 162 -4.84 5.14 -14.22
C PRO A 162 -4.48 5.95 -12.96
N LEU A 163 -4.60 5.34 -11.79
CA LEU A 163 -4.02 5.89 -10.57
C LEU A 163 -2.52 5.66 -10.67
N GLU A 164 -1.81 6.56 -11.35
CA GLU A 164 -0.36 6.68 -11.19
C GLU A 164 -0.13 7.18 -9.76
N THR A 165 0.01 6.25 -8.84
CA THR A 165 0.10 6.50 -7.40
C THR A 165 1.36 7.27 -6.99
N ILE A 166 2.31 7.40 -7.91
CA ILE A 166 3.43 8.35 -7.85
C ILE A 166 3.45 9.14 -9.16
N HIS A 167 2.73 10.25 -9.18
CA HIS A 167 2.66 11.16 -10.32
C HIS A 167 3.87 12.12 -10.30
N GLU A 168 4.87 11.86 -11.15
CA GLU A 168 5.81 12.90 -11.57
C GLU A 168 5.41 13.44 -12.94
N ASP A 169 4.55 14.45 -12.89
CA ASP A 169 4.14 15.41 -13.93
C ASP A 169 3.54 14.91 -15.27
N THR A 170 2.41 15.54 -15.55
CA THR A 170 1.51 15.48 -16.70
C THR A 170 2.13 16.14 -17.95
N ASP A 171 1.77 15.61 -19.12
CA ASP A 171 2.21 16.00 -20.45
C ASP A 171 2.06 17.50 -20.78
N ALA A 172 3.13 18.10 -21.34
CA ALA A 172 3.06 19.35 -22.11
C ALA A 172 3.24 19.08 -23.63
N PRO A 173 2.59 19.83 -24.53
CA PRO A 173 2.60 19.52 -25.96
C PRO A 173 3.89 20.01 -26.64
N VAL A 174 4.61 19.10 -27.32
CA VAL A 174 5.72 19.46 -28.22
C VAL A 174 5.22 19.75 -29.62
N MET A 175 5.53 20.96 -30.14
CA MET A 175 5.48 21.32 -31.55
C MET A 175 6.63 20.64 -32.33
N VAL A 176 6.31 20.10 -33.50
CA VAL A 176 7.23 19.34 -34.35
C VAL A 176 8.04 20.28 -35.25
N GLY A 177 9.36 20.17 -35.22
CA GLY A 177 10.28 20.79 -36.19
C GLY A 177 11.74 20.46 -35.86
N ARG A 178 12.41 19.66 -36.70
CA ARG A 178 13.79 19.20 -36.51
C ARG A 178 14.77 20.35 -36.82
N GLY A 179 15.53 20.77 -35.81
CA GLY A 179 16.66 21.71 -35.89
C GLY A 179 17.70 21.38 -34.81
N PRO A 180 18.94 21.92 -34.88
CA PRO A 180 20.01 21.56 -33.95
C PRO A 180 19.56 21.81 -32.51
N THR A 181 19.89 20.88 -31.62
CA THR A 181 19.44 20.81 -30.22
C THR A 181 19.67 22.14 -29.51
N SER A 182 18.63 22.98 -29.51
CA SER A 182 18.59 24.21 -28.74
C SER A 182 18.70 23.82 -27.27
N LEU A 183 19.58 24.48 -26.52
CA LEU A 183 19.65 24.39 -25.06
C LEU A 183 18.24 24.42 -24.46
N ILE A 184 17.33 25.24 -24.96
CA ILE A 184 15.94 25.32 -24.49
C ILE A 184 15.21 23.97 -24.57
N LEU A 185 15.44 23.17 -25.63
CA LEU A 185 14.84 21.84 -25.76
C LEU A 185 15.51 20.85 -24.81
N GLU A 186 16.82 20.95 -24.60
CA GLU A 186 17.54 20.13 -23.61
C GLU A 186 17.10 20.47 -22.17
N TRP A 187 16.83 21.75 -21.90
CA TRP A 187 16.38 22.29 -20.61
C TRP A 187 14.95 21.87 -20.27
N ALA A 188 14.05 21.85 -21.26
CA ALA A 188 12.66 21.43 -21.06
C ALA A 188 12.50 19.93 -20.76
N HIS A 189 13.53 19.10 -21.03
CA HIS A 189 13.50 17.65 -20.85
C HIS A 189 14.42 17.15 -19.73
N GLN A 190 14.99 18.04 -18.89
CA GLN A 190 15.80 17.62 -17.75
C GLN A 190 14.89 16.98 -16.68
N ARG A 191 15.09 15.69 -16.41
CA ARG A 191 14.49 15.03 -15.25
C ARG A 191 15.14 15.58 -13.99
N LEU A 192 14.32 15.91 -12.99
CA LEU A 192 14.80 16.23 -11.64
C LEU A 192 15.53 15.00 -11.05
N HIS A 193 16.23 15.22 -9.93
CA HIS A 193 16.82 14.15 -9.14
C HIS A 193 15.80 13.05 -8.81
N LEU A 194 16.28 11.82 -8.60
CA LEU A 194 15.37 10.75 -8.18
C LEU A 194 14.71 11.13 -6.85
N PRO A 195 13.40 10.88 -6.69
CA PRO A 195 12.74 11.04 -5.40
C PRO A 195 13.45 10.24 -4.31
N THR A 196 13.38 10.72 -3.07
CA THR A 196 13.92 10.00 -1.91
C THR A 196 13.41 8.56 -1.78
N HIS A 197 12.20 8.30 -2.28
CA HIS A 197 11.52 7.00 -2.24
C HIS A 197 11.53 6.25 -3.59
N TRP A 198 12.41 6.60 -4.53
CA TRP A 198 12.39 6.07 -5.91
C TRP A 198 12.38 4.53 -5.99
N PHE A 199 13.04 3.85 -5.05
CA PHE A 199 13.12 2.39 -5.01
C PHE A 199 11.78 1.73 -4.66
N LEU A 200 10.86 2.44 -3.97
CA LEU A 200 9.50 1.95 -3.72
C LEU A 200 8.70 1.75 -5.01
N SER A 201 9.14 2.32 -6.14
CA SER A 201 8.49 2.12 -7.45
C SER A 201 8.38 0.66 -7.86
N ALA A 202 9.24 -0.23 -7.37
CA ALA A 202 9.18 -1.66 -7.68
C ALA A 202 7.91 -2.33 -7.13
N ILE A 203 7.34 -1.81 -6.04
CA ILE A 203 6.13 -2.37 -5.39
C ILE A 203 4.92 -1.43 -5.47
N SER A 204 5.10 -0.21 -6.00
CA SER A 204 4.06 0.83 -6.09
C SER A 204 3.61 1.16 -7.52
N THR A 205 3.96 0.32 -8.50
CA THR A 205 3.52 0.50 -9.90
C THR A 205 2.26 -0.31 -10.16
N ILE A 206 1.14 0.32 -10.51
CA ILE A 206 -0.09 -0.39 -10.92
C ILE A 206 -0.11 -0.51 -12.46
N GLN A 207 -0.14 -1.73 -13.01
CA GLN A 207 -0.50 -1.94 -14.41
C GLN A 207 -1.99 -2.31 -14.52
N TYR A 208 -2.83 -1.35 -14.92
CA TYR A 208 -4.20 -1.65 -15.35
C TYR A 208 -4.19 -2.19 -16.79
N GLY A 209 -3.90 -3.48 -16.93
CA GLY A 209 -4.19 -4.25 -18.14
C GLY A 209 -5.54 -4.93 -17.99
N LYS A 210 -6.51 -4.63 -18.87
CA LYS A 210 -7.86 -5.24 -18.85
C LYS A 210 -7.90 -6.71 -19.31
N ASN A 211 -6.76 -7.38 -19.32
CA ASN A 211 -6.60 -8.78 -19.68
C ASN A 211 -6.13 -9.53 -18.44
N THR A 212 -6.75 -10.68 -18.18
CA THR A 212 -6.60 -11.55 -17.00
C THR A 212 -5.21 -12.14 -16.77
N ASP A 213 -4.20 -11.72 -17.55
CA ASP A 213 -2.82 -12.14 -17.41
C ASP A 213 -2.00 -10.95 -16.92
N THR A 214 -1.82 -10.84 -15.60
CA THR A 214 -0.78 -9.98 -15.03
C THR A 214 0.55 -10.41 -15.68
N PRO A 215 1.26 -9.53 -16.41
CA PRO A 215 2.49 -9.93 -17.06
C PRO A 215 3.46 -10.51 -16.04
N LEU A 216 4.02 -11.69 -16.31
CA LEU A 216 4.98 -12.37 -15.43
C LEU A 216 6.09 -11.41 -14.93
N ASP A 217 6.49 -10.47 -15.79
CA ASP A 217 7.47 -9.41 -15.51
C ASP A 217 7.08 -8.51 -14.32
N PHE A 218 5.79 -8.18 -14.15
CA PHE A 218 5.32 -7.35 -13.02
C PHE A 218 5.40 -8.09 -11.68
N LEU A 219 5.01 -9.37 -11.66
CA LEU A 219 5.08 -10.18 -10.47
C LEU A 219 6.53 -10.29 -10.00
N GLU A 220 7.45 -10.66 -10.89
CA GLU A 220 8.87 -10.78 -10.54
C GLU A 220 9.50 -9.46 -10.08
N VAL A 221 9.14 -8.32 -10.71
CA VAL A 221 9.57 -6.98 -10.24
C VAL A 221 9.06 -6.71 -8.82
N THR A 222 7.81 -7.03 -8.53
CA THR A 222 7.22 -6.79 -7.21
C THR A 222 7.83 -7.71 -6.16
N ARG A 223 8.07 -8.99 -6.47
CA ARG A 223 8.75 -9.95 -5.59
C ARG A 223 10.17 -9.50 -5.25
N GLY A 224 10.95 -9.14 -6.27
CA GLY A 224 12.28 -8.57 -6.08
C GLY A 224 12.24 -7.26 -5.30
N GLY A 225 11.22 -6.44 -5.52
CA GLY A 225 11.01 -5.16 -4.83
C GLY A 225 10.71 -5.33 -3.34
N LEU A 226 9.86 -6.28 -2.97
CA LEU A 226 9.58 -6.64 -1.58
C LEU A 226 10.83 -7.15 -0.88
N PHE A 227 11.56 -8.08 -1.52
CA PHE A 227 12.83 -8.60 -1.00
C PHE A 227 13.84 -7.46 -0.78
N PHE A 228 14.01 -6.59 -1.77
CA PHE A 228 14.95 -5.48 -1.69
C PHE A 228 14.56 -4.49 -0.59
N LEU A 229 13.27 -4.15 -0.47
CA LEU A 229 12.76 -3.25 0.57
C LEU A 229 12.98 -3.82 1.97
N LEU A 230 12.55 -5.06 2.24
CA LEU A 230 12.79 -5.70 3.54
C LEU A 230 14.29 -5.77 3.84
N GLY A 231 15.07 -6.04 2.80
CA GLY A 231 16.51 -6.09 2.84
C GLY A 231 17.17 -4.82 3.35
N ILE A 232 16.89 -3.69 2.72
CA ILE A 232 17.49 -2.41 3.10
C ILE A 232 16.95 -1.89 4.44
N GLU A 233 15.72 -2.23 4.83
CA GLU A 233 15.17 -1.95 6.17
C GLU A 233 15.86 -2.80 7.25
N ALA A 234 16.08 -4.09 6.99
CA ALA A 234 16.82 -4.96 7.92
C ALA A 234 18.27 -4.49 8.05
N MET A 235 18.91 -4.18 6.92
CA MET A 235 20.31 -3.79 6.88
C MET A 235 20.57 -2.44 7.57
N SER A 236 19.62 -1.50 7.57
CA SER A 236 19.79 -0.20 8.23
C SER A 236 20.04 -0.33 9.73
N THR A 237 19.59 -1.42 10.36
CA THR A 237 19.79 -1.68 11.79
C THR A 237 21.23 -2.05 12.17
N PHE A 238 22.08 -2.41 11.20
CA PHE A 238 23.49 -2.73 11.45
C PHE A 238 24.42 -1.53 11.30
N VAL A 239 23.88 -0.35 10.98
CA VAL A 239 24.65 0.88 10.88
C VAL A 239 24.75 1.55 12.27
N PRO A 240 25.92 2.04 12.69
CA PRO A 240 26.06 2.78 13.94
C PRO A 240 25.11 3.99 13.98
N ALA A 241 24.58 4.30 15.18
CA ALA A 241 23.60 5.38 15.38
C ALA A 241 24.07 6.78 14.94
N GLU A 242 25.36 6.98 14.74
CA GLU A 242 25.95 8.22 14.24
C GLU A 242 25.67 8.46 12.74
N PHE A 243 25.35 7.40 11.99
CA PHE A 243 25.02 7.49 10.58
C PHE A 243 23.52 7.27 10.38
N HIS A 244 22.88 8.17 9.65
CA HIS A 244 21.48 8.02 9.26
C HIS A 244 21.37 7.25 7.95
N SER A 245 20.46 6.28 7.89
CA SER A 245 20.14 5.61 6.62
C SER A 245 19.17 6.47 5.81
N PRO A 246 19.37 6.64 4.49
CA PRO A 246 18.38 7.26 3.61
C PRO A 246 17.04 6.51 3.64
N VAL A 247 17.05 5.21 3.96
CA VAL A 247 15.84 4.40 4.14
C VAL A 247 15.00 4.86 5.33
N ASP A 248 15.65 5.31 6.41
CA ASP A 248 14.96 5.78 7.62
C ASP A 248 14.38 7.20 7.42
N SER A 249 14.95 7.97 6.48
CA SER A 249 14.48 9.32 6.15
C SER A 249 13.15 9.35 5.39
N ILE A 250 12.72 8.20 4.86
CA ILE A 250 11.47 8.10 4.10
C ILE A 250 10.30 8.02 5.07
N PRO A 251 9.30 8.92 4.95
CA PRO A 251 8.12 8.88 5.80
C PRO A 251 7.41 7.53 5.71
N ILE A 252 6.96 7.03 6.85
CA ILE A 252 6.29 5.72 6.95
C ILE A 252 5.06 5.64 6.04
N VAL A 253 4.37 6.76 5.80
CA VAL A 253 3.21 6.82 4.89
C VAL A 253 3.56 6.42 3.45
N TRP A 254 4.77 6.73 2.96
CA TRP A 254 5.20 6.31 1.61
C TRP A 254 5.44 4.80 1.55
N LYS A 255 6.02 4.24 2.62
CA LYS A 255 6.27 2.79 2.74
C LYS A 255 4.96 2.00 2.83
N LEU A 256 4.02 2.47 3.65
CA LEU A 256 2.67 1.90 3.78
C LEU A 256 1.88 2.04 2.48
N HIS A 257 1.95 3.19 1.83
CA HIS A 257 1.31 3.40 0.54
C HIS A 257 1.86 2.40 -0.50
N ALA A 258 3.18 2.24 -0.59
CA ALA A 258 3.80 1.30 -1.51
C ALA A 258 3.37 -0.16 -1.26
N LEU A 259 3.28 -0.59 0.01
CA LEU A 259 2.71 -1.90 0.36
C LEU A 259 1.24 -2.02 -0.07
N SER A 260 0.41 -1.02 0.21
CA SER A 260 -1.01 -1.05 -0.14
C SER A 260 -1.24 -1.16 -1.66
N VAL A 261 -0.35 -0.59 -2.47
CA VAL A 261 -0.41 -0.72 -3.93
C VAL A 261 -0.14 -2.14 -4.39
N THR A 262 0.70 -2.91 -3.68
CA THR A 262 0.93 -4.33 -3.98
C THR A 262 -0.37 -5.13 -3.93
N LEU A 263 -1.31 -4.76 -3.05
CA LEU A 263 -2.63 -5.40 -2.96
C LEU A 263 -3.53 -5.07 -4.17
N LEU A 264 -3.34 -3.91 -4.81
CA LEU A 264 -4.08 -3.52 -6.02
C LEU A 264 -3.59 -4.22 -7.29
N GLY A 265 -2.35 -4.71 -7.30
CA GLY A 265 -1.78 -5.49 -8.40
C GLY A 265 -2.34 -6.92 -8.53
N GLY A 266 -3.23 -7.31 -7.62
CA GLY A 266 -3.80 -8.66 -7.51
C GLY A 266 -3.01 -9.58 -6.57
N MET A 267 -3.61 -10.72 -6.22
CA MET A 267 -3.06 -11.65 -5.22
C MET A 267 -1.83 -12.46 -5.70
N GLY A 268 -1.46 -12.42 -6.98
CA GLY A 268 -0.40 -13.27 -7.51
C GLY A 268 0.98 -13.10 -6.84
N VAL A 269 1.24 -11.94 -6.22
CA VAL A 269 2.45 -11.73 -5.40
C VAL A 269 2.33 -12.45 -4.05
N LEU A 270 1.16 -12.41 -3.42
CA LEU A 270 0.90 -13.02 -2.10
C LEU A 270 0.50 -14.50 -2.17
N GLU A 271 0.23 -15.04 -3.36
CA GLU A 271 0.04 -16.48 -3.59
C GLU A 271 1.36 -17.26 -3.44
N GLU A 272 2.48 -16.61 -3.74
CA GLU A 272 3.81 -17.20 -3.58
C GLU A 272 4.28 -17.05 -2.12
N GLU A 273 4.65 -18.19 -1.53
CA GLU A 273 4.86 -18.30 -0.09
C GLU A 273 5.99 -17.38 0.40
N LYS A 274 7.13 -17.31 -0.31
CA LYS A 274 8.26 -16.47 0.13
C LYS A 274 7.87 -14.99 0.12
N SER A 275 7.22 -14.50 -0.93
CA SER A 275 6.81 -13.10 -1.06
C SER A 275 5.75 -12.72 -0.06
N ARG A 276 4.83 -13.63 0.26
CA ARG A 276 3.85 -13.44 1.33
C ARG A 276 4.53 -13.26 2.68
N ASP A 277 5.51 -14.10 3.01
CA ASP A 277 6.24 -14.01 4.28
C ASP A 277 7.08 -12.71 4.36
N VAL A 278 7.69 -12.29 3.25
CA VAL A 278 8.40 -11.00 3.15
C VAL A 278 7.43 -9.83 3.36
N TYR A 279 6.24 -9.89 2.74
CA TYR A 279 5.20 -8.88 2.91
C TYR A 279 4.70 -8.81 4.35
N GLU A 280 4.40 -9.94 4.99
CA GLU A 280 4.00 -10.03 6.40
C GLU A 280 5.08 -9.43 7.31
N THR A 281 6.34 -9.78 7.07
CA THR A 281 7.46 -9.23 7.83
C THR A 281 7.56 -7.70 7.68
N LEU A 282 7.37 -7.16 6.47
CA LEU A 282 7.36 -5.71 6.26
C LEU A 282 6.21 -5.04 7.01
N GLN A 283 5.03 -5.67 7.05
CA GLN A 283 3.91 -5.19 7.86
C GLN A 283 4.27 -5.15 9.35
N ASP A 284 4.90 -6.21 9.88
CA ASP A 284 5.34 -6.26 11.28
C ASP A 284 6.41 -5.20 11.59
N VAL A 285 7.38 -5.01 10.70
CA VAL A 285 8.43 -3.98 10.85
C VAL A 285 7.80 -2.58 10.91
N TYR A 286 6.88 -2.28 10.01
CA TYR A 286 6.22 -0.97 9.99
C TYR A 286 5.19 -0.82 11.11
N GLY A 287 4.54 -1.91 11.53
CA GLY A 287 3.69 -1.94 12.71
C GLY A 287 4.45 -1.50 13.97
N GLN A 288 5.66 -2.01 14.19
CA GLN A 288 6.51 -1.59 15.32
C GLN A 288 6.94 -0.11 15.25
N VAL A 289 7.01 0.48 14.06
CA VAL A 289 7.26 1.92 13.89
C VAL A 289 6.00 2.69 14.27
N LEU A 290 4.84 2.23 13.81
CA LEU A 290 3.54 2.84 14.12
C LEU A 290 3.19 2.77 15.60
N ASP A 291 3.51 1.68 16.30
CA ASP A 291 3.29 1.53 17.75
C ASP A 291 4.03 2.60 18.58
N LYS A 292 5.08 3.19 18.00
CA LYS A 292 5.89 4.25 18.63
C LYS A 292 5.51 5.65 18.15
N MET A 293 4.66 5.75 17.13
CA MET A 293 4.19 7.00 16.55
C MET A 293 2.78 7.32 17.05
N ASP A 294 2.46 8.62 17.04
CA ASP A 294 1.07 9.05 17.21
C ASP A 294 0.33 8.87 15.88
N VAL A 295 -0.82 8.20 15.88
CA VAL A 295 -1.59 7.92 14.66
C VAL A 295 -2.05 9.21 13.97
N GLU A 296 -2.23 10.29 14.74
CA GLU A 296 -2.55 11.62 14.21
C GLU A 296 -1.45 12.19 13.29
N SER A 297 -0.24 11.61 13.31
CA SER A 297 0.87 12.02 12.43
C SER A 297 0.81 11.44 11.00
N LEU A 298 -0.11 10.50 10.71
CA LEU A 298 -0.19 9.85 9.40
C LEU A 298 -1.02 10.68 8.40
N HIS A 299 -0.39 11.64 7.73
CA HIS A 299 -1.08 12.55 6.81
C HIS A 299 -1.04 12.12 5.33
N PHE A 300 -1.58 10.95 5.00
CA PHE A 300 -1.57 10.42 3.62
C PHE A 300 -2.12 11.39 2.55
N GLN A 301 -3.16 12.16 2.87
CA GLN A 301 -3.75 13.11 1.91
C GLN A 301 -2.82 14.28 1.57
N SER A 302 -2.01 14.77 2.52
CA SER A 302 -1.06 15.85 2.27
C SER A 302 0.31 15.36 1.81
N GLU A 303 0.72 14.16 2.24
CA GLU A 303 2.04 13.62 1.94
C GLU A 303 2.09 12.81 0.64
N ILE A 304 1.02 12.09 0.29
CA ILE A 304 0.97 11.27 -0.94
C ILE A 304 0.25 12.04 -2.05
N HIS A 305 -1.06 12.27 -1.91
CA HIS A 305 -1.84 12.96 -2.93
C HIS A 305 -3.21 13.44 -2.42
N GLU A 306 -3.71 14.56 -2.94
CA GLU A 306 -5.03 15.12 -2.60
C GLU A 306 -6.20 14.14 -2.86
N SER A 307 -6.03 13.24 -3.83
CA SER A 307 -7.02 12.22 -4.20
C SER A 307 -6.83 10.88 -3.48
N TYR A 308 -6.07 10.84 -2.39
CA TYR A 308 -5.81 9.59 -1.66
C TYR A 308 -7.09 8.90 -1.20
N SER A 309 -8.17 9.65 -0.92
CA SER A 309 -9.47 9.06 -0.60
C SER A 309 -10.01 8.18 -1.73
N THR A 310 -9.84 8.57 -2.99
CA THR A 310 -10.24 7.75 -4.15
C THR A 310 -9.38 6.49 -4.27
N PHE A 311 -8.10 6.57 -3.89
CA PHE A 311 -7.24 5.40 -3.81
C PHE A 311 -7.74 4.42 -2.74
N VAL A 312 -8.05 4.92 -1.54
CA VAL A 312 -8.60 4.10 -0.45
C VAL A 312 -9.94 3.46 -0.85
N GLU A 313 -10.85 4.22 -1.46
CA GLU A 313 -12.10 3.66 -2.00
C GLU A 313 -11.84 2.52 -2.99
N THR A 314 -10.88 2.71 -3.90
CA THR A 314 -10.52 1.69 -4.91
C THR A 314 -9.91 0.46 -4.23
N LEU A 315 -9.01 0.67 -3.26
CA LEU A 315 -8.38 -0.39 -2.49
C LEU A 315 -9.43 -1.20 -1.71
N VAL A 316 -10.35 -0.53 -1.03
CA VAL A 316 -11.45 -1.17 -0.29
C VAL A 316 -12.37 -1.94 -1.23
N GLU A 317 -12.71 -1.37 -2.39
CA GLU A 317 -13.53 -2.04 -3.40
C GLU A 317 -12.84 -3.30 -3.96
N GLN A 318 -11.55 -3.23 -4.28
CA GLN A 318 -10.77 -4.40 -4.73
C GLN A 318 -10.61 -5.42 -3.62
N PHE A 319 -10.32 -4.97 -2.39
CA PHE A 319 -10.16 -5.84 -1.24
C PHE A 319 -11.46 -6.61 -0.94
N ALA A 320 -12.61 -5.93 -1.02
CA ALA A 320 -13.92 -6.55 -0.93
C ALA A 320 -14.25 -7.50 -2.09
N ALA A 321 -13.65 -7.30 -3.27
CA ALA A 321 -13.88 -8.11 -4.45
C ALA A 321 -13.00 -9.36 -4.50
N GLU A 322 -11.82 -9.30 -3.89
CA GLU A 322 -10.83 -10.37 -3.74
C GLU A 322 -11.11 -11.20 -2.47
N SER A 323 -10.87 -12.50 -2.54
CA SER A 323 -11.26 -13.44 -1.48
C SER A 323 -10.07 -13.80 -0.61
N TYR A 324 -9.76 -12.99 0.40
CA TYR A 324 -8.60 -13.13 1.29
C TYR A 324 -8.61 -14.33 2.26
N GLY A 325 -9.32 -15.42 1.95
CA GLY A 325 -9.49 -16.55 2.89
C GLY A 325 -10.28 -16.15 4.14
N ASP A 326 -10.54 -17.07 5.06
CA ASP A 326 -11.35 -16.80 6.25
C ASP A 326 -10.51 -16.12 7.36
N LEU A 327 -11.03 -15.05 7.99
CA LEU A 327 -10.33 -14.37 9.10
C LEU A 327 -10.10 -15.30 10.29
N GLU A 328 -10.96 -16.31 10.50
CA GLU A 328 -10.77 -17.34 11.53
C GLU A 328 -9.58 -18.27 11.22
N LYS A 329 -9.11 -18.27 9.97
CA LYS A 329 -7.94 -19.02 9.51
C LYS A 329 -6.70 -18.13 9.34
N CYS A 330 -6.81 -16.84 9.65
CA CYS A 330 -5.65 -15.94 9.65
C CYS A 330 -4.70 -16.33 10.79
N ILE A 331 -3.40 -16.34 10.46
CA ILE A 331 -2.33 -16.78 11.37
C ILE A 331 -2.08 -15.75 12.48
N ALA A 332 -2.36 -14.47 12.20
CA ALA A 332 -2.38 -13.40 13.20
C ALA A 332 -3.72 -13.40 13.97
N LYS A 333 -3.68 -13.05 15.26
CA LYS A 333 -4.87 -12.95 16.11
C LYS A 333 -5.85 -11.96 15.48
N GLY A 334 -7.05 -12.43 15.13
CA GLY A 334 -8.05 -11.64 14.40
C GLY A 334 -8.41 -10.30 15.05
N ASP A 335 -8.24 -10.18 16.38
CA ASP A 335 -8.46 -8.98 17.19
C ASP A 335 -7.71 -7.76 16.62
N GLY A 336 -6.48 -7.94 16.16
CA GLY A 336 -5.63 -6.84 15.68
C GLY A 336 -6.09 -6.24 14.36
N TYR A 337 -6.97 -6.92 13.61
CA TYR A 337 -7.57 -6.38 12.39
C TYR A 337 -8.94 -5.75 12.62
N LEU A 338 -9.58 -6.04 13.76
CA LEU A 338 -10.96 -5.63 14.05
C LEU A 338 -11.03 -4.39 14.94
N GLU A 339 -9.97 -4.12 15.70
CA GLU A 339 -9.87 -2.96 16.59
C GLU A 339 -8.71 -2.04 16.18
N PRO A 340 -8.88 -0.70 16.25
CA PRO A 340 -10.10 0.00 16.64
C PRO A 340 -11.19 -0.11 15.56
N VAL A 341 -12.45 0.03 15.99
CA VAL A 341 -13.59 0.10 15.07
C VAL A 341 -13.45 1.33 14.17
N GLU A 342 -13.60 1.13 12.86
CA GLU A 342 -13.64 2.20 11.86
C GLU A 342 -14.75 3.24 12.13
N ASP A 343 -14.36 4.52 12.13
CA ASP A 343 -15.23 5.68 12.32
C ASP A 343 -15.14 6.72 11.20
N ASP A 344 -14.24 6.55 10.22
CA ASP A 344 -14.12 7.43 9.05
C ASP A 344 -15.33 7.26 8.12
N GLU A 345 -16.06 8.36 7.90
CA GLU A 345 -17.26 8.39 7.07
C GLU A 345 -17.02 7.84 5.66
N LYS A 346 -15.87 8.12 5.05
CA LYS A 346 -15.57 7.72 3.67
C LYS A 346 -15.32 6.22 3.58
N ILE A 347 -14.63 5.64 4.56
CA ILE A 347 -14.36 4.20 4.58
C ILE A 347 -15.66 3.42 4.82
N LEU A 348 -16.48 3.87 5.77
CA LEU A 348 -17.79 3.28 6.03
C LEU A 348 -18.73 3.39 4.82
N GLU A 349 -18.71 4.51 4.10
CA GLU A 349 -19.43 4.66 2.84
C GLU A 349 -18.90 3.73 1.75
N ALA A 350 -17.59 3.54 1.64
CA ALA A 350 -16.97 2.61 0.69
C ALA A 350 -17.38 1.16 0.98
N TYR A 351 -17.44 0.76 2.25
CA TYR A 351 -17.97 -0.54 2.67
C TYR A 351 -19.42 -0.74 2.27
N VAL A 352 -20.29 0.24 2.53
CA VAL A 352 -21.70 0.15 2.12
C VAL A 352 -21.82 0.16 0.59
N LYS A 353 -20.99 0.93 -0.12
CA LYS A 353 -20.94 0.97 -1.59
C LYS A 353 -20.50 -0.38 -2.18
N SER A 354 -19.48 -1.03 -1.62
CA SER A 354 -19.03 -2.36 -2.06
C SER A 354 -20.10 -3.43 -1.81
N TRP A 355 -20.87 -3.29 -0.73
CA TRP A 355 -22.06 -4.10 -0.45
C TRP A 355 -23.13 -3.90 -1.52
N VAL A 356 -23.69 -2.70 -1.67
CA VAL A 356 -24.83 -2.45 -2.58
C VAL A 356 -24.48 -2.60 -4.06
N SER A 357 -23.21 -2.45 -4.45
CA SER A 357 -22.76 -2.68 -5.83
C SER A 357 -22.57 -4.15 -6.18
N GLY A 358 -22.45 -5.03 -5.17
CA GLY A 358 -22.15 -6.45 -5.36
C GLY A 358 -20.69 -6.82 -5.46
N ALA A 359 -19.77 -5.85 -5.28
CA ALA A 359 -18.35 -6.14 -5.13
C ALA A 359 -18.11 -7.14 -3.97
N LEU A 360 -18.86 -6.99 -2.87
CA LEU A 360 -18.72 -7.84 -1.68
C LEU A 360 -19.37 -9.24 -1.81
N ASP A 361 -20.14 -9.54 -2.86
CA ASP A 361 -20.92 -10.79 -2.97
C ASP A 361 -20.01 -12.02 -3.03
N ARG A 362 -18.87 -11.88 -3.72
CA ARG A 362 -17.87 -12.94 -3.83
C ARG A 362 -17.18 -13.18 -2.49
N ALA A 363 -16.81 -12.11 -1.80
CA ALA A 363 -16.22 -12.16 -0.47
C ALA A 363 -17.16 -12.80 0.56
N ALA A 364 -18.47 -12.48 0.51
CA ALA A 364 -19.48 -13.06 1.37
C ALA A 364 -19.70 -14.55 1.11
N THR A 365 -19.84 -14.95 -0.16
CA THR A 365 -20.01 -16.36 -0.55
C THR A 365 -18.87 -17.25 -0.06
N ARG A 366 -17.66 -16.68 0.01
CA ARG A 366 -16.44 -17.39 0.40
C ARG A 366 -16.07 -17.21 1.88
N ARG A 367 -16.89 -16.48 2.66
CA ARG A 367 -16.60 -16.08 4.05
C ARG A 367 -15.18 -15.52 4.21
N SER A 368 -14.81 -14.62 3.31
CA SER A 368 -13.46 -14.06 3.29
C SER A 368 -13.23 -13.03 4.42
N ALA A 369 -11.97 -12.76 4.76
CA ALA A 369 -11.56 -11.78 5.73
C ALA A 369 -12.09 -10.39 5.41
N ALA A 370 -12.14 -10.02 4.12
CA ALA A 370 -12.74 -8.77 3.67
C ALA A 370 -14.22 -8.66 4.04
N PHE A 371 -14.97 -9.75 3.93
CA PHE A 371 -16.36 -9.77 4.36
C PHE A 371 -16.48 -9.70 5.89
N THR A 372 -15.66 -10.44 6.63
CA THR A 372 -15.65 -10.40 8.10
C THR A 372 -15.30 -9.01 8.64
N LEU A 373 -14.31 -8.34 8.05
CA LEU A 373 -13.89 -6.97 8.42
C LEU A 373 -15.00 -5.94 8.17
N VAL A 374 -15.55 -5.93 6.95
CA VAL A 374 -16.66 -5.04 6.59
C VAL A 374 -17.84 -5.25 7.53
N LEU A 375 -18.16 -6.52 7.82
CA LEU A 375 -19.30 -6.88 8.66
C LEU A 375 -19.07 -6.48 10.13
N HIS A 376 -17.85 -6.65 10.65
CA HIS A 376 -17.47 -6.19 11.98
C HIS A 376 -17.56 -4.66 12.10
N HIS A 377 -16.87 -3.91 11.23
CA HIS A 377 -16.83 -2.45 11.30
C HIS A 377 -18.22 -1.84 11.09
N LEU A 378 -18.99 -2.32 10.11
CA LEU A 378 -20.36 -1.83 9.91
C LEU A 378 -21.28 -2.21 11.07
N SER A 379 -21.18 -3.41 11.63
CA SER A 379 -21.99 -3.80 12.79
C SER A 379 -21.66 -2.93 14.00
N SER A 380 -20.37 -2.78 14.31
CA SER A 380 -19.89 -1.96 15.42
C SER A 380 -20.28 -0.49 15.24
N PHE A 381 -20.18 0.06 14.04
CA PHE A 381 -20.58 1.44 13.76
C PHE A 381 -22.10 1.66 13.78
N LEU A 382 -22.90 0.74 13.23
CA LEU A 382 -24.35 0.89 13.15
C LEU A 382 -25.06 0.64 14.49
N PHE A 383 -24.55 -0.32 15.27
CA PHE A 383 -25.18 -0.79 16.50
C PHE A 383 -24.42 -0.40 17.78
N GLY A 384 -23.22 0.16 17.65
CA GLY A 384 -22.42 0.65 18.77
C GLY A 384 -23.02 1.89 19.44
N ASN A 385 -22.65 2.09 20.70
CA ASN A 385 -23.15 3.19 21.52
C ASN A 385 -22.24 4.41 21.32
N ASP A 386 -22.68 5.39 20.55
CA ASP A 386 -21.84 6.49 20.08
C ASP A 386 -22.70 7.75 19.96
N GLY A 387 -22.09 8.91 20.17
CA GLY A 387 -22.81 10.18 20.39
C GLY A 387 -23.73 10.61 19.23
N ASP A 388 -24.64 11.57 19.51
CA ASP A 388 -25.66 12.04 18.54
C ASP A 388 -25.10 12.53 17.20
N ASN A 389 -23.82 12.92 17.14
CA ASN A 389 -23.16 13.45 15.93
C ASN A 389 -23.05 12.43 14.78
N THR A 390 -22.94 11.12 15.06
CA THR A 390 -22.83 10.08 14.02
C THR A 390 -24.18 9.50 13.60
N ARG A 391 -25.27 9.90 14.27
CA ARG A 391 -26.64 9.37 14.06
C ARG A 391 -27.14 9.54 12.62
N SER A 392 -26.87 10.69 12.01
CA SER A 392 -27.26 10.98 10.63
C SER A 392 -26.59 10.01 9.64
N LEU A 393 -25.29 9.79 9.82
CA LEU A 393 -24.49 8.89 8.98
C LEU A 393 -24.96 7.43 9.16
N ARG A 394 -25.15 6.97 10.40
CA ARG A 394 -25.71 5.64 10.69
C ARG A 394 -27.03 5.38 9.98
N TYR A 395 -27.95 6.34 10.06
CA TYR A 395 -29.25 6.22 9.40
C TYR A 395 -29.11 6.20 7.88
N LYS A 396 -28.21 7.02 7.31
CA LYS A 396 -27.90 7.03 5.88
C LYS A 396 -27.38 5.66 5.42
N LEU A 397 -26.38 5.11 6.11
CA LEU A 397 -25.78 3.82 5.80
C LEU A 397 -26.77 2.66 5.95
N ALA A 398 -27.51 2.61 7.07
CA ALA A 398 -28.55 1.60 7.31
C ALA A 398 -29.65 1.62 6.23
N LYS A 399 -30.13 2.80 5.84
CA LYS A 399 -31.10 2.94 4.74
C LYS A 399 -30.54 2.45 3.41
N SER A 400 -29.26 2.67 3.13
CA SER A 400 -28.61 2.19 1.91
C SER A 400 -28.59 0.66 1.86
N LEU A 401 -28.20 0.01 2.96
CA LEU A 401 -28.21 -1.45 3.09
C LEU A 401 -29.63 -2.04 2.96
N LEU A 402 -30.61 -1.42 3.62
CA LEU A 402 -32.01 -1.87 3.60
C LEU A 402 -32.67 -1.70 2.23
N ARG A 403 -32.25 -0.72 1.41
CA ARG A 403 -32.79 -0.54 0.06
C ARG A 403 -32.41 -1.68 -0.89
N ASP A 404 -31.29 -2.34 -0.67
CA ASP A 404 -30.82 -3.44 -1.52
C ASP A 404 -31.34 -4.82 -1.05
N CYS A 405 -31.69 -4.94 0.23
CA CYS A 405 -32.20 -6.16 0.87
C CYS A 405 -33.41 -6.86 0.18
N PRO A 406 -34.43 -6.16 -0.33
CA PRO A 406 -35.60 -6.81 -0.93
C PRO A 406 -35.31 -7.52 -2.26
N ARG A 407 -34.16 -7.26 -2.87
CA ARG A 407 -33.89 -7.61 -4.28
C ARG A 407 -33.27 -8.99 -4.48
N LYS A 408 -32.61 -9.57 -3.47
CA LYS A 408 -31.92 -10.86 -3.56
C LYS A 408 -31.90 -11.60 -2.21
N GLU A 409 -32.15 -12.90 -2.22
CA GLU A 409 -32.11 -13.76 -1.01
C GLU A 409 -30.72 -13.75 -0.34
N GLN A 410 -29.65 -13.80 -1.14
CA GLN A 410 -28.28 -13.68 -0.64
C GLN A 410 -28.03 -12.38 0.16
N ARG A 411 -28.69 -11.27 -0.21
CA ARG A 411 -28.57 -9.99 0.51
C ARG A 411 -29.26 -10.00 1.86
N GLN A 412 -30.38 -10.71 1.96
CA GLN A 412 -31.07 -10.93 3.23
C GLN A 412 -30.17 -11.71 4.17
N ASN A 413 -29.52 -12.77 3.67
CA ASN A 413 -28.58 -13.57 4.47
C ASN A 413 -27.39 -12.73 4.96
N MET A 414 -26.75 -11.95 4.09
CA MET A 414 -25.64 -11.07 4.51
C MET A 414 -26.08 -10.04 5.56
N LEU A 415 -27.28 -9.45 5.40
CA LEU A 415 -27.81 -8.47 6.35
C LEU A 415 -28.17 -9.12 7.69
N MET A 416 -28.64 -10.36 7.67
CA MET A 416 -28.86 -11.16 8.87
C MET A 416 -27.54 -11.45 9.60
N GLU A 417 -26.48 -11.79 8.87
CA GLU A 417 -25.14 -11.97 9.44
C GLU A 417 -24.62 -10.67 10.07
N LEU A 418 -24.86 -9.51 9.44
CA LEU A 418 -24.53 -8.20 10.01
C LEU A 418 -25.26 -7.95 11.34
N ILE A 419 -26.57 -8.24 11.41
CA ILE A 419 -27.37 -8.06 12.63
C ILE A 419 -26.90 -9.01 13.73
N GLN A 420 -26.55 -10.24 13.37
CA GLN A 420 -26.08 -11.28 14.30
C GLN A 420 -24.59 -11.16 14.63
N CYS A 421 -23.86 -10.24 14.00
CA CYS A 421 -22.44 -10.04 14.23
C CYS A 421 -22.15 -9.77 15.70
N LYS A 422 -21.48 -10.70 16.36
CA LYS A 422 -21.12 -10.55 17.76
C LYS A 422 -20.03 -9.50 17.88
N LYS A 423 -20.08 -8.70 18.95
CA LYS A 423 -18.88 -8.01 19.42
C LYS A 423 -17.84 -9.10 19.67
N TRP A 424 -16.69 -9.03 18.99
CA TRP A 424 -15.68 -10.08 19.05
C TRP A 424 -15.11 -10.07 20.47
N VAL A 425 -15.47 -11.06 21.29
CA VAL A 425 -14.94 -11.25 22.64
C VAL A 425 -14.00 -12.46 22.57
N PRO A 426 -12.74 -12.34 23.04
CA PRO A 426 -11.78 -13.44 22.98
C PRO A 426 -12.36 -14.70 23.63
N ARG A 427 -12.25 -15.85 22.94
CA ARG A 427 -12.61 -17.14 23.53
C ARG A 427 -11.67 -17.47 24.68
N THR A 428 -12.05 -17.11 25.90
CA THR A 428 -11.38 -17.60 27.11
C THR A 428 -12.35 -18.10 28.18
N GLU A 429 -13.66 -17.99 28.00
CA GLU A 429 -14.63 -18.51 28.98
C GLU A 429 -15.72 -19.40 28.35
N PRO A 430 -16.13 -20.48 29.07
CA PRO A 430 -17.17 -21.38 28.59
C PRO A 430 -18.53 -20.67 28.56
N ILE A 431 -19.25 -20.85 27.46
CA ILE A 431 -20.58 -20.28 27.22
C ILE A 431 -21.57 -20.87 28.23
N SER A 432 -22.10 -20.04 29.14
CA SER A 432 -23.22 -20.41 30.01
C SER A 432 -24.57 -20.05 29.36
N ASP A 433 -25.67 -20.70 29.79
CA ASP A 433 -27.04 -20.47 29.29
C ASP A 433 -27.53 -19.01 29.42
N VAL A 434 -26.87 -18.17 30.22
CA VAL A 434 -27.13 -16.73 30.36
C VAL A 434 -26.67 -15.93 29.13
N ALA A 435 -25.67 -16.42 28.38
CA ALA A 435 -25.17 -15.77 27.17
C ALA A 435 -26.19 -15.83 26.00
N SER A 436 -27.04 -16.85 25.99
CA SER A 436 -28.07 -17.07 24.95
C SER A 436 -29.24 -16.09 25.10
N SER A 437 -29.66 -15.78 26.34
CA SER A 437 -30.74 -14.81 26.60
C SER A 437 -30.28 -13.35 26.41
N LEU A 438 -29.01 -13.05 26.74
CA LEU A 438 -28.37 -11.77 26.43
C LEU A 438 -28.22 -11.53 24.91
N GLN A 439 -27.94 -12.58 24.12
CA GLN A 439 -27.88 -12.50 22.65
C GLN A 439 -29.23 -12.15 22.00
N ILE A 440 -30.33 -12.74 22.48
CA ILE A 440 -31.68 -12.44 21.96
C ILE A 440 -32.07 -10.99 22.27
N CYS A 441 -31.72 -10.50 23.46
CA CYS A 441 -31.95 -9.11 23.87
C CYS A 441 -31.13 -8.10 23.04
N ASP A 442 -29.91 -8.46 22.61
CA ASP A 442 -29.06 -7.62 21.75
C ASP A 442 -29.62 -7.54 20.31
N ILE A 443 -30.05 -8.67 19.74
CA ILE A 443 -30.61 -8.72 18.38
C ILE A 443 -31.90 -7.89 18.28
N GLY A 444 -32.79 -7.97 19.27
CA GLY A 444 -34.01 -7.15 19.30
C GLY A 444 -33.73 -5.65 19.31
N LYS A 445 -32.71 -5.21 20.05
CA LYS A 445 -32.27 -3.80 20.06
C LYS A 445 -31.74 -3.36 18.69
N ARG A 446 -30.99 -4.22 18.01
CA ARG A 446 -30.48 -3.94 16.65
C ARG A 446 -31.61 -3.79 15.63
N PHE A 447 -32.63 -4.64 15.67
CA PHE A 447 -33.82 -4.48 14.85
C PHE A 447 -34.57 -3.17 15.13
N GLN A 448 -34.67 -2.77 16.41
CA GLN A 448 -35.26 -1.49 16.79
C GLN A 448 -34.47 -0.30 16.22
N LEU A 449 -33.13 -0.32 16.30
CA LEU A 449 -32.28 0.71 15.70
C LEU A 449 -32.45 0.80 14.18
N LEU A 450 -32.62 -0.33 13.48
CA LEU A 450 -32.91 -0.34 12.04
C LEU A 450 -34.30 0.26 11.73
N LYS A 451 -35.32 -0.02 12.54
CA LYS A 451 -36.66 0.61 12.40
C LYS A 451 -36.59 2.12 12.59
N GLU A 452 -35.83 2.59 13.57
CA GLU A 452 -35.59 4.02 13.78
C GLU A 452 -34.88 4.67 12.59
N ALA A 453 -33.85 4.00 12.05
CA ALA A 453 -33.12 4.46 10.88
C ALA A 453 -33.99 4.59 9.62
N CYS A 454 -35.10 3.84 9.53
CA CYS A 454 -36.06 3.95 8.44
C CYS A 454 -36.82 5.29 8.43
N GLN A 455 -36.84 6.03 9.56
CA GLN A 455 -37.47 7.35 9.68
C GLN A 455 -38.89 7.41 9.09
N GLY A 456 -39.71 6.38 9.36
CA GLY A 456 -41.11 6.30 8.88
C GLY A 456 -41.29 5.82 7.44
N ASN A 457 -40.24 5.40 6.74
CA ASN A 457 -40.37 4.81 5.41
C ASN A 457 -41.00 3.40 5.49
N SER A 458 -42.28 3.30 5.11
CA SER A 458 -43.07 2.06 5.20
C SER A 458 -42.49 0.87 4.44
N LEU A 459 -41.84 1.10 3.29
CA LEU A 459 -41.20 0.03 2.51
C LEU A 459 -39.97 -0.55 3.22
N LEU A 460 -39.17 0.30 3.85
CA LEU A 460 -37.99 -0.14 4.60
C LEU A 460 -38.40 -0.81 5.92
N ILE A 461 -39.40 -0.26 6.61
CA ILE A 461 -39.95 -0.87 7.84
C ILE A 461 -40.47 -2.28 7.56
N SER A 462 -41.24 -2.47 6.47
CA SER A 462 -41.72 -3.79 6.08
C SER A 462 -40.57 -4.76 5.75
N ALA A 463 -39.47 -4.28 5.16
CA ALA A 463 -38.29 -5.10 4.91
C ALA A 463 -37.62 -5.54 6.23
N VAL A 464 -37.53 -4.64 7.22
CA VAL A 464 -37.00 -4.96 8.56
C VAL A 464 -37.88 -5.98 9.29
N GLU A 465 -39.20 -5.79 9.27
CA GLU A 465 -40.17 -6.72 9.88
C GLU A 465 -40.11 -8.11 9.24
N LYS A 466 -39.91 -8.17 7.91
CA LYS A 466 -39.73 -9.44 7.20
C LYS A 466 -38.48 -10.18 7.69
N LEU A 467 -37.35 -9.50 7.86
CA LEU A 467 -36.11 -10.07 8.38
C LEU A 467 -36.24 -10.54 9.84
N GLU A 468 -36.92 -9.74 10.67
CA GLU A 468 -37.18 -10.08 12.07
C GLU A 468 -38.04 -11.35 12.18
N SER A 469 -39.06 -11.47 11.32
CA SER A 469 -39.93 -12.66 11.26
C SER A 469 -39.23 -13.93 10.77
N SER A 470 -38.19 -13.80 9.93
CA SER A 470 -37.35 -14.96 9.54
C SER A 470 -36.43 -15.41 10.68
N THR A 471 -36.04 -14.49 11.58
CA THR A 471 -35.14 -14.80 12.70
C THR A 471 -35.85 -15.57 13.82
N THR A 472 -37.12 -15.26 14.07
CA THR A 472 -37.95 -15.93 15.09
C THR A 472 -38.38 -17.34 14.71
N ARG A 473 -38.20 -17.77 13.46
CA ARG A 473 -38.49 -19.15 13.02
C ARG A 473 -37.37 -20.14 13.32
N ASP A 474 -36.13 -19.69 13.49
CA ASP A 474 -34.96 -20.56 13.75
C ASP A 474 -34.70 -20.85 15.24
N PHE A 475 -35.43 -20.18 16.15
CA PHE A 475 -35.40 -20.46 17.58
C PHE A 475 -36.80 -20.88 18.06
N PRO A 476 -37.18 -22.18 17.99
CA PRO A 476 -38.43 -22.61 18.59
C PRO A 476 -38.35 -22.40 20.10
N GLU A 477 -39.31 -21.63 20.64
CA GLU A 477 -39.61 -21.57 22.06
C GLU A 477 -39.78 -23.01 22.57
N ARG A 478 -38.83 -23.48 23.39
CA ARG A 478 -39.04 -24.68 24.19
C ARG A 478 -40.01 -24.30 25.30
N THR A 479 -41.29 -24.59 25.08
CA THR A 479 -42.31 -24.69 26.14
C THR A 479 -41.94 -25.74 27.18
#